data_AF-A0A2A4HPL9-F1
#
_entry.id   AF-A0A2A4HPL9-F1
#
_cell.length_a   1.000
_cell.length_b   1.000
_cell.length_c   1.000
_cell.angle_alpha   90.00
_cell.angle_beta   90.00
_cell.angle_gamma   90.00
#
_symmetry.space_group_name_H-M   'P 1'
#
loop_
_entity.id
_entity.type
_entity.pdbx_description
1 polymer ?
#
loop_
_entity_poly.entity_id
_entity_poly.type
_entity_poly.pdbx_seq_one_letter_code
_entity_poly.pdbx_strand_id
1 'polypeptide(L)'
;MANLRQVHSMTAFARTEQAAPFGTLQVEIRSVNQRYLEPHFRLHESLRDLEPVLREALRTRLARGKVECSLRFEAAEANEAPAVNARRLKEIADALAAIHQQVPSAAAPTTLELLNQPGVMETQHLDQDAIKAAAKALFDQALNELIDARAREGEKLAEMITTRLTAISEQVATVRSLLPQILERQRAQLLERLEIAKTELDPQRLEAELVLVAQKADVDEELDRLTAHIEEVSHQLAQKGPKGRRLDFLMQELNREANTLSSKSVVAETTRCAVELKVLIEQMREQIQNIE
;
A
#
# COMPACT_ATOMS: atom_id res chain seq x y z
N MET A 1 9.29 22.21 -7.54
CA MET A 1 10.01 21.66 -6.35
C MET A 1 9.04 21.50 -5.17
N ALA A 2 7.94 20.78 -5.35
CA ALA A 2 7.01 20.39 -4.29
C ALA A 2 6.78 18.87 -4.41
N ASN A 3 6.56 18.17 -3.30
CA ASN A 3 6.31 16.72 -3.15
C ASN A 3 7.45 15.82 -2.65
N LEU A 4 8.61 16.36 -2.25
CA LEU A 4 9.68 15.53 -1.68
C LEU A 4 9.58 15.30 -0.16
N ARG A 5 8.46 15.67 0.50
CA ARG A 5 8.20 15.44 1.94
C ARG A 5 7.02 14.48 2.20
N GLN A 6 6.47 13.88 1.15
CA GLN A 6 5.18 13.23 1.22
C GLN A 6 5.33 11.76 1.66
N VAL A 7 4.62 11.39 2.72
CA VAL A 7 4.37 10.00 3.08
C VAL A 7 3.43 9.43 2.01
N HIS A 8 3.71 8.24 1.51
CA HIS A 8 2.81 7.55 0.58
C HIS A 8 2.18 6.33 1.25
N SER A 9 0.90 6.09 0.99
CA SER A 9 0.29 4.78 1.25
C SER A 9 0.70 3.79 0.17
N MET A 10 0.78 2.50 0.52
CA MET A 10 0.99 1.41 -0.44
C MET A 10 -0.31 0.91 -1.07
N THR A 11 -1.46 1.27 -0.51
CA THR A 11 -2.78 0.95 -1.04
C THR A 11 -3.31 2.11 -1.86
N ALA A 12 -3.76 1.83 -3.08
CA ALA A 12 -4.43 2.81 -3.93
C ALA A 12 -5.13 2.13 -5.10
N PHE A 13 -6.06 2.85 -5.70
CA PHE A 13 -6.79 2.46 -6.89
C PHE A 13 -6.92 3.65 -7.84
N ALA A 14 -6.73 3.40 -9.14
CA ALA A 14 -6.98 4.36 -10.20
C ALA A 14 -7.70 3.65 -11.35
N ARG A 15 -8.68 4.34 -11.95
CA ARG A 15 -9.39 3.87 -13.14
C ARG A 15 -9.57 5.04 -14.08
N THR A 16 -9.04 4.92 -15.28
CA THR A 16 -9.22 5.89 -16.36
C THR A 16 -9.81 5.20 -17.57
N GLU A 17 -10.58 5.97 -18.33
CA GLU A 17 -11.27 5.50 -19.51
C GLU A 17 -11.18 6.57 -20.59
N GLN A 18 -10.98 6.14 -21.83
CA GLN A 18 -10.89 7.02 -22.98
C GLN A 18 -11.66 6.40 -24.14
N ALA A 19 -12.70 7.09 -24.57
CA ALA A 19 -13.38 6.81 -25.82
C ALA A 19 -12.65 7.48 -26.99
N ALA A 20 -12.48 6.77 -28.09
CA ALA A 20 -11.87 7.25 -29.33
C ALA A 20 -12.59 6.65 -30.54
N PRO A 21 -12.35 7.17 -31.78
CA PRO A 21 -12.99 6.64 -32.98
C PRO A 21 -12.71 5.14 -33.23
N PHE A 22 -11.58 4.63 -32.73
CA PHE A 22 -11.21 3.21 -32.84
C PHE A 22 -11.85 2.31 -31.77
N GLY A 23 -12.52 2.89 -30.76
CA GLY A 23 -13.09 2.16 -29.63
C GLY A 23 -12.80 2.79 -28.28
N THR A 24 -13.10 2.05 -27.21
CA THR A 24 -12.92 2.46 -25.83
C THR A 24 -11.72 1.75 -25.21
N LEU A 25 -10.83 2.52 -24.61
CA LEU A 25 -9.73 2.04 -23.79
C LEU A 25 -10.04 2.26 -22.33
N GLN A 26 -9.77 1.25 -21.50
CA GLN A 26 -9.93 1.35 -20.06
C GLN A 26 -8.66 0.84 -19.37
N VAL A 27 -8.09 1.66 -18.49
CA VAL A 27 -6.98 1.27 -17.62
C VAL A 27 -7.47 1.24 -16.18
N GLU A 28 -7.15 0.16 -15.48
CA GLU A 28 -7.36 0.01 -14.05
C GLU A 28 -6.04 -0.38 -13.40
N ILE A 29 -5.63 0.35 -12.38
CA ILE A 29 -4.43 0.04 -11.59
C ILE A 29 -4.81 -0.05 -10.12
N ARG A 30 -4.47 -1.18 -9.50
CA ARG A 30 -4.65 -1.44 -8.07
C ARG A 30 -3.30 -1.73 -7.43
N SER A 31 -2.98 -1.03 -6.34
CA SER A 31 -1.77 -1.26 -5.55
C SER A 31 -2.15 -1.76 -4.16
N VAL A 32 -1.39 -2.75 -3.67
CA VAL A 32 -1.48 -3.25 -2.30
C VAL A 32 -0.10 -3.42 -1.67
N ASN A 33 -0.06 -3.49 -0.35
CA ASN A 33 1.16 -3.70 0.43
C ASN A 33 1.84 -5.03 0.05
N GLN A 34 3.09 -4.94 -0.40
CA GLN A 34 3.97 -6.07 -0.67
C GLN A 34 5.42 -5.60 -0.50
N ARG A 35 6.28 -6.48 0.02
CA ARG A 35 7.68 -6.14 0.32
C ARG A 35 8.48 -5.68 -0.91
N TYR A 36 8.20 -6.28 -2.07
CA TYR A 36 8.87 -5.98 -3.34
C TYR A 36 7.86 -5.43 -4.34
N LEU A 37 8.36 -4.74 -5.38
CA LEU A 37 7.52 -4.33 -6.48
C LEU A 37 7.19 -5.54 -7.36
N GLU A 38 5.92 -5.91 -7.42
CA GLU A 38 5.41 -7.05 -8.18
C GLU A 38 4.33 -6.58 -9.17
N PRO A 39 4.71 -6.14 -10.37
CA PRO A 39 3.76 -5.70 -11.39
C PRO A 39 3.12 -6.91 -12.10
N HIS A 40 1.79 -7.01 -12.02
CA HIS A 40 0.95 -7.97 -12.72
C HIS A 40 0.13 -7.26 -13.80
N PHE A 41 0.24 -7.73 -15.04
CA PHE A 41 -0.48 -7.15 -16.17
C PHE A 41 -1.53 -8.11 -16.72
N ARG A 42 -2.71 -7.55 -17.01
CA ARG A 42 -3.77 -8.19 -17.80
C ARG A 42 -4.11 -7.24 -18.94
N LEU A 43 -3.53 -7.50 -20.11
CA LEU A 43 -3.69 -6.66 -21.30
C LEU A 43 -4.59 -7.36 -22.32
N HIS A 44 -5.34 -6.56 -23.08
CA HIS A 44 -6.00 -7.02 -24.30
C HIS A 44 -4.99 -7.63 -25.28
N GLU A 45 -5.41 -8.62 -26.08
CA GLU A 45 -4.50 -9.37 -26.96
C GLU A 45 -3.74 -8.48 -27.95
N SER A 46 -4.39 -7.44 -28.49
CA SER A 46 -3.80 -6.48 -29.42
C SER A 46 -2.79 -5.53 -28.80
N LEU A 47 -2.65 -5.52 -27.47
CA LEU A 47 -1.81 -4.56 -26.71
C LEU A 47 -0.75 -5.26 -25.85
N ARG A 48 -0.56 -6.59 -26.01
CA ARG A 48 0.41 -7.36 -25.22
C ARG A 48 1.85 -6.90 -25.39
N ASP A 49 2.19 -6.37 -26.56
CA ASP A 49 3.52 -5.86 -26.87
C ASP A 49 3.88 -4.59 -26.09
N LEU A 50 2.89 -3.89 -25.51
CA LEU A 50 3.13 -2.76 -24.62
C LEU A 50 3.63 -3.17 -23.24
N GLU A 51 3.44 -4.43 -22.82
CA GLU A 51 3.75 -4.89 -21.47
C GLU A 51 5.17 -4.51 -20.98
N PRO A 52 6.25 -4.72 -21.76
CA PRO A 52 7.59 -4.35 -21.31
C PRO A 52 7.73 -2.85 -21.04
N VAL A 53 7.12 -2.02 -21.89
CA VAL A 53 7.16 -0.55 -21.78
C VAL A 53 6.39 -0.08 -20.54
N LEU A 54 5.19 -0.63 -20.31
CA LEU A 54 4.38 -0.29 -19.13
C LEU A 54 5.03 -0.77 -17.84
N ARG A 55 5.69 -1.93 -17.87
CA ARG A 55 6.45 -2.48 -16.72
C ARG A 55 7.59 -1.56 -16.31
N GLU A 56 8.36 -1.05 -17.27
CA GLU A 56 9.46 -0.11 -16.97
C GLU A 56 8.92 1.25 -16.47
N ALA A 57 7.78 1.71 -17.00
CA ALA A 57 7.11 2.91 -16.47
C ALA A 57 6.69 2.75 -15.00
N LEU A 58 6.21 1.57 -14.58
CA LEU A 58 5.92 1.29 -13.16
C LEU A 58 7.19 1.28 -12.30
N ARG A 59 8.24 0.57 -12.75
CA ARG A 59 9.50 0.43 -12.01
C ARG A 59 10.22 1.75 -11.74
N THR A 60 10.05 2.71 -12.65
CA THR A 60 10.66 4.04 -12.50
C THR A 60 9.90 4.95 -11.54
N ARG A 61 8.60 4.70 -11.28
CA ARG A 61 7.76 5.55 -10.43
C ARG A 61 7.37 4.94 -9.09
N LEU A 62 7.45 3.62 -8.93
CA LEU A 62 7.08 2.90 -7.71
C LEU A 62 8.27 2.08 -7.20
N ALA A 63 8.51 2.07 -5.89
CA ALA A 63 9.62 1.30 -5.29
C ALA A 63 9.18 -0.09 -4.78
N ARG A 64 7.95 -0.23 -4.27
CA ARG A 64 7.39 -1.53 -3.80
C ARG A 64 5.86 -1.60 -3.92
N GLY A 65 5.34 -2.80 -3.67
CA GLY A 65 3.92 -3.10 -3.69
C GLY A 65 3.55 -4.09 -4.80
N LYS A 66 2.46 -4.84 -4.60
CA LYS A 66 1.88 -5.64 -5.67
C LYS A 66 0.95 -4.74 -6.45
N VAL A 67 1.21 -4.61 -7.75
CA VAL A 67 0.49 -3.68 -8.63
C VAL A 67 -0.21 -4.47 -9.72
N GLU A 68 -1.53 -4.54 -9.67
CA GLU A 68 -2.35 -5.19 -10.68
C GLU A 68 -2.83 -4.13 -11.69
N CYS A 69 -2.42 -4.29 -12.95
CA CYS A 69 -2.78 -3.41 -14.05
C CYS A 69 -3.65 -4.17 -15.05
N SER A 70 -4.85 -3.68 -15.31
CA SER A 70 -5.74 -4.18 -16.36
C SER A 70 -5.88 -3.12 -17.44
N LEU A 71 -5.55 -3.48 -18.68
CA LEU A 71 -5.78 -2.65 -19.87
C LEU A 71 -6.78 -3.38 -20.77
N ARG A 72 -7.99 -2.84 -20.86
CA ARG A 72 -9.05 -3.36 -21.72
C ARG A 72 -9.19 -2.47 -22.94
N PHE A 73 -9.49 -3.10 -24.05
CA PHE A 73 -9.80 -2.43 -25.29
C PHE A 73 -11.09 -3.05 -25.84
N GLU A 74 -12.07 -2.21 -26.07
CA GLU A 74 -13.32 -2.57 -26.73
C GLU A 74 -13.35 -1.81 -28.06
N ALA A 75 -13.19 -2.53 -29.17
CA ALA A 75 -13.23 -1.91 -30.48
C ALA A 75 -14.60 -1.27 -30.72
N ALA A 76 -14.63 -0.12 -31.39
CA ALA A 76 -15.88 0.49 -31.78
C ALA A 76 -16.68 -0.48 -32.67
N GLU A 77 -17.98 -0.65 -32.39
CA GLU A 77 -18.85 -1.35 -33.33
C GLU A 77 -18.87 -0.57 -34.64
N ALA A 78 -18.51 -1.24 -35.73
CA ALA A 78 -18.65 -0.67 -37.05
C ALA A 78 -20.15 -0.42 -37.28
N ASN A 79 -20.58 0.84 -37.18
CA ASN A 79 -21.92 1.28 -37.58
C ASN A 79 -22.15 1.15 -39.09
N GLU A 80 -21.12 0.80 -39.86
CA GLU A 80 -21.22 0.48 -41.27
C GLU A 80 -21.41 -1.01 -41.45
N ALA A 81 -22.46 -1.37 -42.22
CA ALA A 81 -22.66 -2.74 -42.67
C ALA A 81 -21.35 -3.27 -43.26
N PRO A 82 -20.98 -4.54 -43.00
CA PRO A 82 -19.72 -5.10 -43.47
C PRO A 82 -19.55 -4.83 -44.97
N ALA A 83 -18.58 -3.97 -45.29
CA ALA A 83 -18.32 -3.59 -46.67
C ALA A 83 -17.58 -4.74 -47.34
N VAL A 84 -18.11 -5.20 -48.47
CA VAL A 84 -17.46 -6.24 -49.26
C VAL A 84 -16.44 -5.56 -50.16
N ASN A 85 -15.18 -5.99 -50.07
CA ASN A 85 -14.14 -5.54 -50.98
C ASN A 85 -14.44 -6.07 -52.39
N ALA A 86 -15.12 -5.26 -53.20
CA ALA A 86 -15.60 -5.64 -54.53
C ALA A 86 -14.45 -6.09 -55.46
N ARG A 87 -13.26 -5.50 -55.29
CA ARG A 87 -12.07 -5.90 -56.05
C ARG A 87 -11.64 -7.31 -55.68
N ARG A 88 -11.52 -7.61 -54.38
CA ARG A 88 -11.09 -8.93 -53.91
C ARG A 88 -12.12 -10.01 -54.25
N LEU A 89 -13.41 -9.68 -54.12
CA LEU A 89 -14.48 -10.57 -54.54
C LEU A 89 -14.40 -10.89 -56.04
N LYS A 90 -14.09 -9.90 -56.88
CA LYS A 90 -13.89 -10.10 -58.32
C LYS A 90 -12.68 -10.99 -58.61
N GLU A 91 -11.54 -10.76 -57.95
CA GLU A 91 -10.34 -11.61 -58.09
C GLU A 91 -10.65 -13.08 -57.77
N ILE A 92 -11.45 -13.33 -56.73
CA ILE A 92 -11.87 -14.70 -56.35
C ILE A 92 -12.87 -15.26 -57.38
N ALA A 93 -13.82 -14.45 -57.86
CA ALA A 93 -14.78 -14.89 -58.87
C ALA A 93 -14.10 -15.29 -60.19
N ASP A 94 -13.11 -14.51 -60.64
CA ASP A 94 -12.32 -14.79 -61.84
C ASP A 94 -11.51 -16.09 -61.67
N ALA A 95 -10.93 -16.32 -60.48
CA ALA A 95 -10.21 -17.56 -60.16
C ALA A 95 -11.14 -18.78 -60.14
N LEU A 96 -12.33 -18.67 -59.55
CA LEU A 96 -13.33 -19.73 -59.53
C LEU A 96 -13.82 -20.08 -60.94
N ALA A 97 -14.01 -19.06 -61.80
CA ALA A 97 -14.37 -19.26 -63.20
C ALA A 97 -13.29 -20.04 -63.96
N ALA A 98 -12.01 -19.70 -63.75
CA ALA A 98 -10.89 -20.43 -64.36
C ALA A 98 -10.80 -21.89 -63.89
N ILE A 99 -11.04 -22.15 -62.59
CA ILE A 99 -11.07 -23.51 -62.04
C ILE A 99 -12.20 -24.33 -62.67
N HIS A 100 -13.39 -23.74 -62.77
CA HIS A 100 -14.56 -24.44 -63.30
C HIS A 100 -14.41 -24.81 -64.79
N GLN A 101 -13.66 -24.01 -65.57
CA GLN A 101 -13.31 -24.37 -66.95
C GLN A 101 -12.43 -25.63 -67.04
N GLN A 102 -11.53 -25.83 -66.08
CA GLN A 102 -10.62 -26.99 -66.05
C GLN A 102 -11.24 -28.21 -65.37
N VAL A 103 -12.11 -27.98 -64.38
CA VAL A 103 -12.76 -29.02 -63.56
C VAL A 103 -14.25 -28.71 -63.39
N PRO A 104 -15.10 -29.07 -64.38
CA PRO A 104 -16.53 -28.74 -64.35
C PRO A 104 -17.30 -29.39 -63.20
N SER A 105 -16.78 -30.49 -62.64
CA SER A 105 -17.38 -31.20 -61.50
C SER A 105 -17.04 -30.59 -60.14
N ALA A 106 -16.18 -29.57 -60.09
CA ALA A 106 -15.84 -28.90 -58.84
C ALA A 106 -17.05 -28.13 -58.29
N ALA A 107 -17.36 -28.36 -57.01
CA ALA A 107 -18.43 -27.65 -56.33
C ALA A 107 -18.09 -26.15 -56.16
N ALA A 108 -19.04 -25.28 -56.46
CA ALA A 108 -18.89 -23.84 -56.21
C ALA A 108 -18.96 -23.56 -54.69
N PRO A 109 -18.13 -22.64 -54.17
CA PRO A 109 -18.23 -22.22 -52.78
C PRO A 109 -19.55 -21.48 -52.54
N THR A 110 -20.09 -21.64 -51.34
CA THR A 110 -21.26 -20.90 -50.87
C THR A 110 -20.94 -19.42 -50.66
N THR A 111 -21.98 -18.57 -50.64
CA THR A 111 -21.82 -17.14 -50.35
C THR A 111 -21.14 -16.89 -48.99
N LEU A 112 -21.42 -17.73 -47.99
CA LEU A 112 -20.77 -17.64 -46.67
C LEU A 112 -19.28 -18.00 -46.75
N GLU A 113 -18.92 -19.02 -47.52
CA GLU A 113 -17.50 -19.39 -47.74
C GLU A 113 -16.74 -18.29 -48.47
N LEU A 114 -17.40 -17.58 -49.40
CA LEU A 114 -16.83 -16.41 -50.08
C LEU A 114 -16.63 -15.22 -49.13
N LEU A 115 -17.61 -14.92 -48.27
CA LEU A 115 -17.48 -13.86 -47.28
C LEU A 115 -16.37 -14.16 -46.25
N ASN A 116 -16.17 -15.42 -45.90
CA ASN A 116 -15.12 -15.85 -44.98
C ASN A 116 -13.71 -15.90 -45.61
N GLN A 117 -13.56 -15.61 -46.92
CA GLN A 117 -12.25 -15.56 -47.55
C GLN A 117 -11.45 -14.34 -47.05
N PRO A 118 -10.15 -14.51 -46.73
CA PRO A 118 -9.29 -13.41 -46.30
C PRO A 118 -9.31 -12.24 -47.29
N GLY A 119 -9.69 -11.06 -46.80
CA GLY A 119 -9.74 -9.81 -47.55
C GLY A 119 -11.03 -9.54 -48.33
N VAL A 120 -12.04 -10.42 -48.30
CA VAL A 120 -13.35 -10.17 -48.92
C VAL A 120 -14.20 -9.24 -48.06
N MET A 121 -14.18 -9.46 -46.75
CA MET A 121 -14.79 -8.54 -45.79
C MET A 121 -13.78 -7.43 -45.47
N GLU A 122 -14.15 -6.18 -45.72
CA GLU A 122 -13.39 -5.03 -45.26
C GLU A 122 -13.49 -4.96 -43.74
N THR A 123 -12.47 -5.45 -43.07
CA THR A 123 -12.25 -5.16 -41.66
C THR A 123 -11.71 -3.75 -41.61
N GLN A 124 -12.39 -2.85 -40.88
CA GLN A 124 -11.83 -1.53 -40.59
C GLN A 124 -10.43 -1.73 -40.02
N HIS A 125 -9.40 -1.33 -40.78
CA HIS A 125 -8.03 -1.39 -40.31
C HIS A 125 -7.88 -0.31 -39.25
N LEU A 126 -8.08 -0.71 -37.99
CA LEU A 126 -7.74 0.13 -36.86
C LEU A 126 -6.23 0.35 -36.89
N ASP A 127 -5.82 1.61 -36.91
CA ASP A 127 -4.41 1.99 -36.80
C ASP A 127 -3.87 1.54 -35.43
N GLN A 128 -3.17 0.40 -35.42
CA GLN A 128 -2.65 -0.19 -34.20
C GLN A 128 -1.66 0.73 -33.49
N ASP A 129 -0.89 1.54 -34.22
CA ASP A 129 0.08 2.44 -33.63
C ASP A 129 -0.62 3.60 -32.91
N ALA A 130 -1.72 4.10 -33.50
CA ALA A 130 -2.57 5.09 -32.84
C ALA A 130 -3.23 4.53 -31.56
N ILE A 131 -3.74 3.30 -31.58
CA ILE A 131 -4.32 2.65 -30.39
C ILE A 131 -3.24 2.48 -29.31
N LYS A 132 -2.05 2.00 -29.68
CA LYS A 132 -0.94 1.79 -28.73
C LYS A 132 -0.48 3.09 -28.10
N ALA A 133 -0.37 4.16 -28.89
CA ALA A 133 -0.02 5.48 -28.38
C ALA A 133 -1.06 6.00 -27.37
N ALA A 134 -2.36 5.86 -27.69
CA ALA A 134 -3.45 6.24 -26.80
C ALA A 134 -3.45 5.38 -25.51
N ALA A 135 -3.26 4.07 -25.62
CA ALA A 135 -3.20 3.16 -24.49
C ALA A 135 -2.04 3.50 -23.55
N LYS A 136 -0.86 3.82 -24.10
CA LYS A 136 0.30 4.27 -23.30
C LYS A 136 0.00 5.58 -22.58
N ALA A 137 -0.58 6.56 -23.27
CA ALA A 137 -0.93 7.84 -22.66
C ALA A 137 -1.97 7.67 -21.53
N LEU A 138 -2.99 6.85 -21.75
CA LEU A 138 -4.01 6.54 -20.75
C LEU A 138 -3.43 5.81 -19.53
N PHE A 139 -2.48 4.91 -19.74
CA PHE A 139 -1.75 4.26 -18.66
C PHE A 139 -0.90 5.23 -17.86
N ASP A 140 -0.17 6.13 -18.54
CA ASP A 140 0.62 7.17 -17.88
C ASP A 140 -0.26 8.09 -17.02
N GLN A 141 -1.46 8.42 -17.48
CA GLN A 141 -2.46 9.15 -16.70
C GLN A 141 -2.93 8.36 -15.46
N ALA A 142 -3.35 7.10 -15.65
CA ALA A 142 -3.81 6.25 -14.55
C ALA A 142 -2.73 6.06 -13.47
N LEU A 143 -1.47 5.94 -13.89
CA LEU A 143 -0.34 5.81 -12.97
C LEU A 143 -0.11 7.10 -12.16
N ASN A 144 -0.26 8.26 -12.77
CA ASN A 144 -0.18 9.54 -12.05
C ASN A 144 -1.34 9.67 -11.05
N GLU A 145 -2.57 9.34 -11.44
CA GLU A 145 -3.72 9.33 -10.53
C GLU A 145 -3.53 8.37 -9.35
N LEU A 146 -2.92 7.21 -9.59
CA LEU A 146 -2.57 6.25 -8.53
C LEU A 146 -1.56 6.85 -7.54
N ILE A 147 -0.49 7.48 -8.05
CA ILE A 147 0.56 8.10 -7.21
C ILE A 147 -0.05 9.23 -6.37
N ASP A 148 -0.91 10.05 -6.96
CA ASP A 148 -1.61 11.12 -6.24
C ASP A 148 -2.57 10.56 -5.18
N ALA A 149 -3.25 9.45 -5.47
CA ALA A 149 -4.09 8.76 -4.49
C ALA A 149 -3.26 8.23 -3.31
N ARG A 150 -2.10 7.59 -3.58
CA ARG A 150 -1.15 7.13 -2.56
C ARG A 150 -0.65 8.28 -1.69
N ALA A 151 -0.38 9.45 -2.30
CA ALA A 151 0.07 10.63 -1.59
C ALA A 151 -1.01 11.18 -0.63
N ARG A 152 -2.24 11.36 -1.12
CA ARG A 152 -3.37 11.83 -0.29
C ARG A 152 -3.68 10.88 0.87
N GLU A 153 -3.60 9.58 0.63
CA GLU A 153 -3.81 8.58 1.68
C GLU A 153 -2.65 8.59 2.68
N GLY A 154 -1.42 8.70 2.22
CA GLY A 154 -0.24 8.80 3.08
C GLY A 154 -0.24 10.04 3.98
N GLU A 155 -0.75 11.18 3.50
CA GLU A 155 -0.95 12.38 4.35
C GLU A 155 -1.92 12.10 5.50
N LYS A 156 -3.05 11.43 5.22
CA LYS A 156 -4.02 11.04 6.25
C LYS A 156 -3.41 10.07 7.26
N LEU A 157 -2.64 9.10 6.80
CA LEU A 157 -1.93 8.16 7.70
C LEU A 157 -0.92 8.89 8.59
N ALA A 158 -0.18 9.86 8.04
CA ALA A 158 0.77 10.67 8.81
C ALA A 158 0.07 11.53 9.88
N GLU A 159 -1.06 12.16 9.56
CA GLU A 159 -1.88 12.92 10.51
C GLU A 159 -2.42 12.01 11.63
N MET A 160 -2.89 10.83 11.25
CA MET A 160 -3.43 9.83 12.16
C MET A 160 -2.37 9.29 13.14
N ILE A 161 -1.13 9.09 12.68
CA ILE A 161 -0.01 8.71 13.55
C ILE A 161 0.38 9.88 14.46
N THR A 162 0.50 11.08 13.91
CA THR A 162 0.85 12.29 14.69
C THR A 162 -0.13 12.52 15.83
N THR A 163 -1.42 12.36 15.56
CA THR A 163 -2.48 12.46 16.59
C THR A 163 -2.28 11.45 17.73
N ARG A 164 -1.88 10.21 17.40
CA ARG A 164 -1.61 9.18 18.42
C ARG A 164 -0.31 9.42 19.16
N LEU A 165 0.72 9.96 18.53
CA LEU A 165 1.96 10.36 19.20
C LEU A 165 1.68 11.45 20.25
N THR A 166 0.80 12.41 19.94
CA THR A 166 0.35 13.40 20.93
C THR A 166 -0.35 12.72 22.10
N ALA A 167 -1.30 11.82 21.85
CA ALA A 167 -2.00 11.08 22.91
C ALA A 167 -1.03 10.23 23.77
N ILE A 168 -0.03 9.59 23.17
CA ILE A 168 1.03 8.87 23.89
C ILE A 168 1.83 9.82 24.77
N SER A 169 2.20 10.99 24.23
CA SER A 169 2.94 12.02 24.98
C SER A 169 2.16 12.52 26.20
N GLU A 170 0.84 12.68 26.06
CA GLU A 170 -0.06 13.03 27.17
C GLU A 170 -0.11 11.94 28.24
N GLN A 171 -0.13 10.65 27.86
CA GLN A 171 -0.04 9.54 28.82
C GLN A 171 1.31 9.55 29.55
N VAL A 172 2.42 9.75 28.83
CA VAL A 172 3.76 9.86 29.43
C VAL A 172 3.82 11.02 30.42
N ALA A 173 3.30 12.20 30.06
CA ALA A 173 3.25 13.35 30.94
C ALA A 173 2.39 13.10 32.19
N THR A 174 1.26 12.40 32.03
CA THR A 174 0.40 12.01 33.15
C THR A 174 1.16 11.12 34.13
N VAL A 175 1.84 10.08 33.65
CA VAL A 175 2.63 9.18 34.50
C VAL A 175 3.76 9.93 35.20
N ARG A 176 4.48 10.82 34.50
CA ARG A 176 5.52 11.67 35.11
C ARG A 176 4.99 12.54 36.24
N SER A 177 3.78 13.10 36.10
CA SER A 177 3.16 13.94 37.14
C SER A 177 2.78 13.16 38.40
N LEU A 178 2.43 11.88 38.25
CA LEU A 178 2.05 10.99 39.35
C LEU A 178 3.27 10.41 40.06
N LEU A 179 4.41 10.31 39.37
CA LEU A 179 5.59 9.60 39.85
C LEU A 179 6.11 10.09 41.21
N PRO A 180 6.22 11.40 41.51
CA PRO A 180 6.67 11.86 42.82
C PRO A 180 5.78 11.36 43.97
N GLN A 181 4.46 11.43 43.80
CA GLN A 181 3.50 10.97 44.81
C GLN A 181 3.53 9.45 44.98
N ILE A 182 3.71 8.71 43.89
CA ILE A 182 3.85 7.25 43.90
C ILE A 182 5.13 6.86 44.67
N LEU A 183 6.25 7.52 44.39
CA LEU A 183 7.52 7.27 45.06
C LEU A 183 7.47 7.63 46.54
N GLU A 184 6.83 8.73 46.93
CA GLU A 184 6.61 9.09 48.33
C GLU A 184 5.76 8.04 49.07
N ARG A 185 4.64 7.62 48.49
CA ARG A 185 3.78 6.59 49.07
C ARG A 185 4.51 5.25 49.20
N GLN A 186 5.28 4.86 48.19
CA GLN A 186 6.08 3.64 48.23
C GLN A 186 7.17 3.72 49.30
N ARG A 187 7.85 4.87 49.42
CA ARG A 187 8.85 5.10 50.46
C ARG A 187 8.24 4.98 51.87
N ALA A 188 7.06 5.56 52.09
CA ALA A 188 6.36 5.46 53.37
C ALA A 188 6.00 3.99 53.70
N GLN A 189 5.45 3.25 52.75
CA GLN A 189 5.12 1.82 52.91
C GLN A 189 6.37 0.96 53.15
N LEU A 190 7.48 1.27 52.48
CA LEU A 190 8.75 0.59 52.69
C LEU A 190 9.26 0.83 54.11
N LEU A 191 9.28 2.08 54.57
CA LEU A 191 9.71 2.42 55.93
C LEU A 191 8.86 1.72 57.00
N GLU A 192 7.54 1.66 56.80
CA GLU A 192 6.64 0.91 57.69
C GLU A 192 6.99 -0.59 57.76
N ARG A 193 7.25 -1.22 56.61
CA ARG A 193 7.67 -2.63 56.54
C ARG A 193 9.05 -2.87 57.15
N LEU A 194 9.99 -1.95 56.95
CA LEU A 194 11.33 -2.03 57.54
C LEU A 194 11.28 -1.91 59.07
N GLU A 195 10.43 -1.05 59.63
CA GLU A 195 10.28 -0.94 61.09
C GLU A 195 9.68 -2.23 61.69
N ILE A 196 8.72 -2.87 61.00
CA ILE A 196 8.20 -4.19 61.41
C ILE A 196 9.31 -5.25 61.36
N ALA A 197 10.05 -5.35 60.24
CA ALA A 197 11.12 -6.34 60.06
C ALA A 197 12.28 -6.15 61.06
N LYS A 198 12.61 -4.89 61.39
CA LYS A 198 13.59 -4.54 62.41
C LYS A 198 13.16 -4.94 63.81
N THR A 199 11.86 -4.88 64.10
CA THR A 199 11.28 -5.36 65.36
C THR A 199 11.33 -6.89 65.46
N GLU A 200 11.20 -7.59 64.33
CA GLU A 200 11.25 -9.05 64.24
C GLU A 200 12.69 -9.63 64.11
N LEU A 201 13.71 -8.80 63.88
CA LEU A 201 15.12 -9.19 63.70
C LEU A 201 15.34 -10.29 62.64
N ASP A 202 14.62 -10.24 61.51
CA ASP A 202 14.77 -11.20 60.40
C ASP A 202 15.58 -10.58 59.22
N PRO A 203 16.87 -10.93 59.06
CA PRO A 203 17.73 -10.39 58.00
C PRO A 203 17.29 -10.81 56.59
N GLN A 204 16.64 -11.97 56.43
CA GLN A 204 16.22 -12.46 55.12
C GLN A 204 15.05 -11.66 54.54
N ARG A 205 14.14 -11.19 55.41
CA ARG A 205 13.07 -10.24 55.03
C ARG A 205 13.63 -8.90 54.58
N LEU A 206 14.69 -8.42 55.23
CA LEU A 206 15.33 -7.15 54.89
C LEU A 206 16.00 -7.21 53.50
N GLU A 207 16.71 -8.30 53.20
CA GLU A 207 17.36 -8.52 51.90
C GLU A 207 16.34 -8.64 50.76
N ALA A 208 15.23 -9.36 50.97
CA ALA A 208 14.17 -9.51 49.98
C ALA A 208 13.49 -8.18 49.61
N GLU A 209 13.26 -7.30 50.59
CA GLU A 209 12.68 -5.97 50.36
C GLU A 209 13.67 -5.03 49.63
N LEU A 210 14.97 -5.10 49.95
CA LEU A 210 16.02 -4.35 49.24
C LEU A 210 16.13 -4.74 47.75
N VAL A 211 16.01 -6.03 47.42
CA VAL A 211 16.01 -6.51 46.03
C VAL A 211 14.77 -6.02 45.27
N LEU A 212 13.60 -6.04 45.91
CA LEU A 212 12.34 -5.55 45.32
C LEU A 212 12.37 -4.03 45.03
N VAL A 213 13.05 -3.25 45.88
CA VAL A 213 13.22 -1.81 45.70
C VAL A 213 14.21 -1.50 44.58
N ALA A 214 15.32 -2.23 44.49
CA ALA A 214 16.31 -2.07 43.41
C ALA A 214 15.72 -2.38 42.03
N GLN A 215 14.76 -3.29 41.93
CA GLN A 215 14.04 -3.59 40.68
C GLN A 215 13.01 -2.51 40.27
N LYS A 216 12.68 -1.56 41.17
CA LYS A 216 11.60 -0.56 40.97
C LYS A 216 12.08 0.86 40.67
N ALA A 217 13.39 1.11 40.69
CA ALA A 217 14.00 2.43 40.44
C ALA A 217 14.17 2.79 38.95
N ASP A 218 13.41 2.15 38.06
CA ASP A 218 13.66 2.11 36.61
C ASP A 218 12.35 2.42 35.84
N VAL A 219 11.64 3.48 36.26
CA VAL A 219 10.42 4.00 35.61
C VAL A 219 10.71 5.31 34.89
N ASP A 220 11.52 6.21 35.48
CA ASP A 220 11.96 7.43 34.82
C ASP A 220 12.73 7.13 33.52
N GLU A 221 13.58 6.11 33.53
CA GLU A 221 14.33 5.68 32.34
C GLU A 221 13.40 5.21 31.22
N GLU A 222 12.31 4.50 31.54
CA GLU A 222 11.32 4.07 30.55
C GLU A 222 10.54 5.26 29.97
N LEU A 223 10.22 6.25 30.80
CA LEU A 223 9.53 7.46 30.35
C LEU A 223 10.46 8.29 29.45
N ASP A 224 11.75 8.36 29.76
CA ASP A 224 12.77 9.01 28.92
C ASP A 224 12.94 8.27 27.59
N ARG A 225 13.04 6.93 27.61
CA ARG A 225 13.07 6.11 26.39
C ARG A 225 11.81 6.30 25.53
N LEU A 226 10.61 6.24 26.13
CA LEU A 226 9.35 6.50 25.43
C LEU A 226 9.38 7.88 24.75
N THR A 227 9.84 8.91 25.47
CA THR A 227 9.94 10.28 24.94
C THR A 227 10.88 10.33 23.73
N ALA A 228 12.07 9.73 23.84
CA ALA A 228 13.04 9.68 22.75
C ALA A 228 12.50 8.92 21.52
N HIS A 229 11.77 7.82 21.73
CA HIS A 229 11.16 7.07 20.64
C HIS A 229 10.02 7.85 19.95
N ILE A 230 9.20 8.59 20.70
CA ILE A 230 8.15 9.47 20.14
C ILE A 230 8.75 10.53 19.22
N GLU A 231 9.83 11.18 19.66
CA GLU A 231 10.55 12.18 18.88
C GLU A 231 11.14 11.57 17.61
N GLU A 232 11.76 10.39 17.71
CA GLU A 232 12.33 9.70 16.55
C GLU A 232 11.24 9.25 15.56
N VAL A 233 10.05 8.80 16.00
CA VAL A 233 8.92 8.52 15.08
C VAL A 233 8.50 9.78 14.34
N SER A 234 8.35 10.89 15.05
CA SER A 234 7.99 12.19 14.47
C SER A 234 9.01 12.66 13.43
N HIS A 235 10.29 12.49 13.74
CA HIS A 235 11.39 12.80 12.84
C HIS A 235 11.38 11.91 11.59
N GLN A 236 11.20 10.60 11.75
CA GLN A 236 11.13 9.65 10.64
C GLN A 236 9.96 9.93 9.69
N LEU A 237 8.80 10.34 10.22
CA LEU A 237 7.67 10.78 9.40
C LEU A 237 8.00 12.02 8.55
N ALA A 238 8.89 12.90 9.02
CA ALA A 238 9.31 14.10 8.29
C ALA A 238 10.46 13.88 7.27
N GLN A 239 11.21 12.77 7.38
CA GLN A 239 12.36 12.48 6.51
C GLN A 239 11.98 12.13 5.06
N LYS A 240 12.96 11.99 4.17
CA LYS A 240 12.75 11.48 2.80
C LYS A 240 13.17 10.02 2.71
N GLY A 241 12.62 9.31 1.73
CA GLY A 241 12.99 7.92 1.45
C GLY A 241 12.14 6.92 2.22
N PRO A 242 12.52 5.62 2.21
CA PRO A 242 11.69 4.54 2.72
C PRO A 242 11.54 4.60 4.24
N LYS A 243 10.30 4.75 4.73
CA LYS A 243 10.02 4.93 6.17
C LYS A 243 9.56 3.66 6.88
N GLY A 244 8.81 2.81 6.18
CA GLY A 244 8.05 1.70 6.81
C GLY A 244 8.88 0.79 7.72
N ARG A 245 10.08 0.34 7.31
CA ARG A 245 10.90 -0.57 8.13
C ARG A 245 11.42 0.08 9.41
N ARG A 246 11.81 1.35 9.34
CA ARG A 246 12.31 2.10 10.50
C ARG A 246 11.17 2.41 11.47
N LEU A 247 10.01 2.80 10.94
CA LEU A 247 8.81 2.99 11.74
C LEU A 247 8.34 1.70 12.42
N ASP A 248 8.37 0.55 11.74
CA ASP A 248 8.02 -0.74 12.34
C ASP A 248 8.97 -1.11 13.51
N PHE A 249 10.26 -0.87 13.35
CA PHE A 249 11.22 -1.02 14.45
C PHE A 249 10.89 -0.10 15.64
N LEU A 250 10.57 1.17 15.39
CA LEU A 250 10.21 2.10 16.47
C LEU A 250 8.91 1.70 17.18
N MET A 251 7.95 1.08 16.49
CA MET A 251 6.76 0.53 17.13
C MET A 251 7.09 -0.63 18.07
N GLN A 252 8.06 -1.47 17.69
CA GLN A 252 8.53 -2.55 18.55
C GLN A 252 9.20 -2.01 19.82
N GLU A 253 10.06 -0.98 19.67
CA GLU A 253 10.71 -0.34 20.81
C GLU A 253 9.68 0.35 21.72
N LEU A 254 8.75 1.15 21.18
CA LEU A 254 7.67 1.75 21.97
C LEU A 254 6.84 0.70 22.72
N ASN A 255 6.51 -0.42 22.06
CA ASN A 255 5.76 -1.51 22.69
C ASN A 255 6.56 -2.17 23.82
N ARG A 256 7.87 -2.35 23.63
CA ARG A 256 8.78 -2.85 24.66
C ARG A 256 8.74 -1.95 25.89
N GLU A 257 8.89 -0.64 25.72
CA GLU A 257 8.90 0.27 26.86
C GLU A 257 7.53 0.39 27.54
N ALA A 258 6.44 0.35 26.77
CA ALA A 258 5.09 0.29 27.34
C ALA A 258 4.85 -1.00 28.14
N ASN A 259 5.39 -2.14 27.71
CA ASN A 259 5.33 -3.40 28.47
C ASN A 259 6.16 -3.33 29.75
N THR A 260 7.37 -2.77 29.67
CA THR A 260 8.22 -2.60 30.84
C THR A 260 7.55 -1.69 31.88
N LEU A 261 7.00 -0.55 31.45
CA LEU A 261 6.22 0.35 32.28
C LEU A 261 5.00 -0.36 32.91
N SER A 262 4.27 -1.17 32.13
CA SER A 262 3.13 -1.94 32.63
C SER A 262 3.53 -2.95 33.71
N SER A 263 4.65 -3.66 33.53
CA SER A 263 5.13 -4.68 34.49
C SER A 263 5.66 -4.07 35.79
N LYS A 264 6.11 -2.81 35.73
CA LYS A 264 6.63 -2.04 36.87
C LYS A 264 5.57 -1.14 37.52
N SER A 265 4.37 -1.05 36.95
CA SER A 265 3.27 -0.23 37.46
C SER A 265 2.71 -0.81 38.76
N VAL A 266 2.81 -0.05 39.85
CA VAL A 266 2.38 -0.47 41.20
C VAL A 266 1.02 0.14 41.59
N VAL A 267 0.55 1.12 40.81
CA VAL A 267 -0.66 1.90 41.12
C VAL A 267 -1.62 1.86 39.93
N ALA A 268 -2.93 1.75 40.20
CA ALA A 268 -3.96 1.50 39.19
C ALA A 268 -3.95 2.52 38.04
N GLU A 269 -3.69 3.79 38.35
CA GLU A 269 -3.58 4.87 37.38
C GLU A 269 -2.44 4.64 36.38
N THR A 270 -1.26 4.20 36.86
CA THR A 270 -0.11 3.88 35.99
C THR A 270 -0.36 2.66 35.12
N THR A 271 -1.04 1.64 35.66
CA THR A 271 -1.46 0.47 34.89
C THR A 271 -2.43 0.85 33.77
N ARG A 272 -3.39 1.74 34.05
CA ARG A 272 -4.33 2.23 33.03
C ARG A 272 -3.61 2.99 31.91
N CYS A 273 -2.68 3.88 32.26
CA CYS A 273 -1.85 4.58 31.26
C CYS A 273 -1.04 3.61 30.41
N ALA A 274 -0.42 2.59 31.02
CA ALA A 274 0.35 1.58 30.28
C ALA A 274 -0.51 0.75 29.31
N VAL A 275 -1.75 0.42 29.69
CA VAL A 275 -2.71 -0.24 28.79
C VAL A 275 -3.08 0.66 27.62
N GLU A 276 -3.38 1.94 27.88
CA GLU A 276 -3.73 2.92 26.84
C GLU A 276 -2.56 3.14 25.86
N LEU A 277 -1.33 3.26 26.37
CA LEU A 277 -0.11 3.32 25.56
C LEU A 277 -0.04 2.12 24.59
N LYS A 278 -0.25 0.90 25.09
CA LYS A 278 -0.20 -0.32 24.26
C LYS A 278 -1.26 -0.31 23.17
N VAL A 279 -2.48 0.17 23.47
CA VAL A 279 -3.55 0.30 22.47
C VAL A 279 -3.16 1.30 21.38
N LEU A 280 -2.68 2.48 21.76
CA LEU A 280 -2.26 3.51 20.80
C LEU A 280 -1.10 3.03 19.92
N ILE A 281 -0.12 2.34 20.50
CA ILE A 281 1.02 1.78 19.77
C ILE A 281 0.58 0.72 18.76
N GLU A 282 -0.30 -0.20 19.14
CA GLU A 282 -0.76 -1.24 18.22
C GLU A 282 -1.60 -0.65 17.07
N GLN A 283 -2.45 0.34 17.35
CA GLN A 283 -3.18 1.07 16.32
C GLN A 283 -2.24 1.79 15.34
N MET A 284 -1.15 2.39 15.82
CA MET A 284 -0.14 2.99 14.93
C MET A 284 0.58 1.93 14.09
N ARG A 285 0.94 0.80 14.71
CA ARG A 285 1.67 -0.30 14.06
C ARG A 285 0.90 -0.87 12.87
N GLU A 286 -0.41 -1.07 13.00
CA GLU A 286 -1.27 -1.54 11.91
C GLU A 286 -1.21 -0.59 10.70
N GLN A 287 -1.19 0.72 10.94
CA GLN A 287 -1.19 1.74 9.89
C GLN A 287 0.19 1.95 9.26
N ILE A 288 1.25 1.84 10.08
CA ILE A 288 2.64 1.94 9.62
C ILE A 288 2.99 0.88 8.58
N GLN A 289 2.36 -0.30 8.66
CA GLN A 289 2.55 -1.34 7.66
C GLN A 289 2.14 -0.87 6.25
N ASN A 290 1.28 0.13 6.12
CA ASN A 290 0.85 0.69 4.83
C ASN A 290 1.65 1.92 4.37
N ILE A 291 2.58 2.42 5.19
CA ILE A 291 3.38 3.63 4.88
C ILE A 291 4.68 3.28 4.16
N GLU A 292 4.92 3.97 3.03
CA GLU A 292 6.17 4.02 2.25
C GLU A 292 6.95 5.32 2.44
#